data_AF-A0A1Z8V3U0-F1
#
_entry.id   AF-A0A1Z8V3U0-F1
#
_cell.length_a   1.000
_cell.length_b   1.000
_cell.length_c   1.000
_cell.angle_alpha   90.00
_cell.angle_beta   90.00
_cell.angle_gamma   90.00
#
_symmetry.space_group_name_H-M   'P 1'
#
loop_
_entity.id
_entity.type
_entity.pdbx_description
1 polymer ?
#
loop_
_entity_poly.entity_id
_entity_poly.type
_entity_poly.pdbx_seq_one_letter_code
_entity_poly.pdbx_strand_id
1 'polypeptide(L)'
;MSNQRERIRDVLIVGSGAAGGAAAVHLAAAGHDVLLLERDAEQRIKPCGGGMAASVQQWFPFSLEPAVEQVIRRVDFSWCLEDPVIANLPGDAPFWIVRREALDQLLAEQAMNAGAERLMGLEVNSIRRSGDVWDVTATDGRRWQAKAVVIADGSGSPWP
;
A
#
# COMPACT_ATOMS: atom_id res chain seq x y z
N MET A 1 -27.60 -11.80 -16.10
CA MET A 1 -27.32 -10.76 -15.09
C MET A 1 -27.13 -11.47 -13.77
N SER A 2 -25.87 -11.81 -13.44
CA SER A 2 -25.56 -12.70 -12.31
C SER A 2 -25.69 -11.94 -11.00
N ASN A 3 -26.55 -12.45 -10.14
CA ASN A 3 -26.84 -12.00 -8.80
C ASN A 3 -25.66 -12.33 -7.87
N GLN A 4 -24.56 -11.56 -7.94
CA GLN A 4 -23.53 -11.60 -6.90
C GLN A 4 -24.14 -10.96 -5.64
N ARG A 5 -24.68 -11.80 -4.76
CA ARG A 5 -25.00 -11.38 -3.37
C ARG A 5 -23.78 -10.65 -2.83
N GLU A 6 -23.97 -9.40 -2.41
CA GLU A 6 -22.96 -8.56 -1.76
C GLU A 6 -22.42 -9.31 -0.52
N ARG A 7 -21.33 -10.07 -0.68
CA ARG A 7 -20.64 -10.73 0.42
C ARG A 7 -19.95 -9.64 1.23
N ILE A 8 -20.25 -9.59 2.53
CA ILE A 8 -19.56 -8.71 3.47
C ILE A 8 -18.12 -9.20 3.61
N ARG A 9 -17.15 -8.34 3.25
CA ARG A 9 -15.71 -8.60 3.40
C ARG A 9 -15.30 -8.47 4.87
N ASP A 10 -14.20 -9.11 5.25
CA ASP A 10 -13.62 -8.86 6.56
C ASP A 10 -12.97 -7.47 6.58
N VAL A 11 -12.17 -7.16 5.56
CA VAL A 11 -11.50 -5.86 5.43
C VAL A 11 -11.57 -5.33 4.00
N LEU A 12 -11.96 -4.06 3.86
CA LEU A 12 -11.82 -3.31 2.63
C LEU A 12 -10.72 -2.26 2.79
N ILE A 13 -9.83 -2.16 1.82
CA ILE A 13 -8.69 -1.23 1.83
C ILE A 13 -8.88 -0.24 0.68
N VAL A 14 -8.89 1.06 0.99
CA VAL A 14 -8.97 2.12 -0.01
C VAL A 14 -7.55 2.62 -0.30
N GLY A 15 -7.08 2.38 -1.52
CA GLY A 15 -5.71 2.63 -1.99
C GLY A 15 -4.83 1.37 -1.98
N SER A 16 -4.12 1.12 -3.08
CA SER A 16 -3.20 -0.02 -3.21
C SER A 16 -1.73 0.41 -3.31
N GLY A 17 -1.38 1.58 -2.81
CA GLY A 17 0.03 1.98 -2.64
C GLY A 17 0.71 1.25 -1.48
N ALA A 18 1.98 1.56 -1.19
CA ALA A 18 2.79 0.90 -0.15
C ALA A 18 2.04 0.59 1.16
N ALA A 19 1.31 1.55 1.74
CA ALA A 19 0.56 1.32 2.98
C ALA A 19 -0.59 0.31 2.81
N GLY A 20 -1.41 0.47 1.77
CA GLY A 20 -2.53 -0.42 1.49
C GLY A 20 -2.09 -1.81 1.06
N GLY A 21 -1.05 -1.90 0.22
CA GLY A 21 -0.43 -3.15 -0.20
C GLY A 21 0.18 -3.91 0.98
N ALA A 22 0.92 -3.23 1.87
CA ALA A 22 1.46 -3.85 3.07
C ALA A 22 0.33 -4.35 4.00
N ALA A 23 -0.69 -3.53 4.25
CA ALA A 23 -1.85 -3.95 5.05
C ALA A 23 -2.54 -5.18 4.45
N ALA A 24 -2.73 -5.20 3.13
CA ALA A 24 -3.35 -6.32 2.45
C ALA A 24 -2.54 -7.61 2.53
N VAL A 25 -1.21 -7.53 2.34
CA VAL A 25 -0.30 -8.66 2.52
C VAL A 25 -0.51 -9.32 3.88
N HIS A 26 -0.47 -8.51 4.95
CA HIS A 26 -0.57 -9.04 6.31
C HIS A 26 -1.95 -9.59 6.63
N LEU A 27 -3.01 -8.87 6.23
CA LEU A 27 -4.38 -9.29 6.49
C LEU A 27 -4.76 -10.55 5.71
N ALA A 28 -4.37 -10.64 4.43
CA ALA A 28 -4.62 -11.82 3.61
C ALA A 28 -3.80 -13.03 4.11
N ALA A 29 -2.52 -12.83 4.48
CA ALA A 29 -1.70 -13.89 5.07
C ALA A 29 -2.25 -14.40 6.42
N ALA A 30 -2.98 -13.56 7.16
CA ALA A 30 -3.70 -13.95 8.37
C ALA A 30 -5.04 -14.67 8.09
N GLY A 31 -5.43 -14.84 6.82
CA GLY A 31 -6.62 -15.56 6.39
C GLY A 31 -7.90 -14.72 6.31
N HIS A 32 -7.81 -13.39 6.32
CA HIS A 32 -8.98 -12.51 6.17
C HIS A 32 -9.42 -12.36 4.71
N ASP A 33 -10.73 -12.20 4.48
CA ASP A 33 -11.27 -11.80 3.17
C ASP A 33 -11.00 -10.30 2.92
N VAL A 34 -9.97 -10.01 2.12
CA VAL A 34 -9.46 -8.66 1.86
C VAL A 34 -9.78 -8.21 0.43
N LEU A 35 -10.33 -6.99 0.31
CA LEU A 35 -10.55 -6.31 -0.97
C LEU A 35 -9.82 -4.96 -1.00
N LEU A 36 -8.89 -4.76 -1.93
CA LEU A 36 -8.29 -3.46 -2.23
C LEU A 36 -9.05 -2.75 -3.37
N LEU A 37 -9.35 -1.48 -3.17
CA LEU A 37 -9.89 -0.57 -4.19
C LEU A 37 -8.86 0.51 -4.52
N GLU A 38 -8.40 0.57 -5.76
CA GLU A 38 -7.45 1.59 -6.23
C GLU A 38 -8.12 2.49 -7.27
N ARG A 39 -7.97 3.82 -7.09
CA ARG A 39 -8.59 4.82 -7.98
C ARG A 39 -7.94 4.81 -9.36
N ASP A 40 -6.65 4.51 -9.42
CA ASP A 40 -5.90 4.51 -10.66
C ASP A 40 -6.20 3.25 -11.46
N ALA A 41 -6.50 3.40 -12.75
CA ALA A 41 -6.71 2.25 -13.64
C ALA A 41 -5.38 1.55 -13.99
N GLU A 42 -4.29 2.31 -13.98
CA GLU A 42 -2.94 1.87 -14.30
C GLU A 42 -1.97 2.39 -13.25
N GLN A 43 -0.84 1.72 -13.11
CA GLN A 43 0.15 2.13 -12.13
C GLN A 43 0.82 3.45 -12.55
N ARG A 44 0.76 4.44 -11.66
CA ARG A 44 1.38 5.75 -11.88
C ARG A 44 2.77 5.82 -11.24
N ILE A 45 3.68 6.50 -11.93
CA ILE A 45 4.97 6.89 -11.36
C ILE A 45 4.70 7.90 -10.25
N LYS A 46 5.17 7.60 -9.03
CA LYS A 46 5.06 8.51 -7.89
C LYS A 46 6.39 9.25 -7.71
N PRO A 47 6.43 10.60 -7.77
CA PRO A 47 7.65 11.39 -7.67
C PRO A 47 8.15 11.46 -6.22
N CYS A 48 8.70 10.35 -5.73
CA CYS A 48 9.33 10.22 -4.42
C CYS A 48 10.83 10.00 -4.61
N GLY A 49 11.67 10.47 -3.69
CA GLY A 49 13.11 10.20 -3.70
C GLY A 49 13.48 8.72 -3.46
N GLY A 50 12.51 7.84 -3.24
CA GLY A 50 12.70 6.40 -3.15
C GLY A 50 13.44 5.90 -1.92
N GLY A 51 13.80 6.78 -0.99
CA GLY A 51 14.56 6.41 0.20
C GLY A 51 13.77 5.49 1.15
N MET A 52 14.31 4.32 1.45
CA MET A 52 13.72 3.33 2.35
C MET A 52 14.83 2.65 3.17
N ALA A 53 14.66 2.55 4.49
CA ALA A 53 15.58 1.78 5.31
C ALA A 53 15.46 0.28 4.98
N ALA A 54 16.58 -0.42 4.73
CA ALA A 54 16.56 -1.85 4.44
C ALA A 54 15.98 -2.69 5.59
N SER A 55 16.04 -2.17 6.83
CA SER A 55 15.43 -2.79 8.01
C SER A 55 13.92 -3.03 7.86
N VAL A 56 13.24 -2.36 6.93
CA VAL A 56 11.82 -2.62 6.62
C VAL A 56 11.60 -4.06 6.15
N GLN A 57 12.60 -4.70 5.53
CA GLN A 57 12.55 -6.10 5.08
C GLN A 57 12.12 -7.07 6.20
N GLN A 58 12.48 -6.79 7.46
CA GLN A 58 12.15 -7.69 8.59
C GLN A 58 10.64 -7.85 8.82
N TRP A 59 9.83 -6.91 8.32
CA TRP A 59 8.38 -6.94 8.45
C TRP A 59 7.71 -7.78 7.38
N PHE A 60 8.43 -8.23 6.35
CA PHE A 60 7.84 -8.96 5.23
C PHE A 60 8.41 -10.38 5.12
N PRO A 61 7.56 -11.41 4.92
CA PRO A 61 8.00 -12.80 4.77
C PRO A 61 8.59 -13.10 3.38
N PHE A 62 8.71 -12.10 2.51
CA PHE A 62 9.25 -12.19 1.15
C PHE A 62 10.24 -11.05 0.91
N SER A 63 11.13 -11.23 -0.06
CA SER A 63 12.14 -10.21 -0.41
C SER A 63 11.51 -8.97 -1.06
N LEU A 64 11.86 -7.80 -0.55
CA LEU A 64 11.58 -6.48 -1.15
C LEU A 64 12.66 -6.03 -2.13
N GLU A 65 13.79 -6.75 -2.21
CA GLU A 65 14.89 -6.46 -3.13
C GLU A 65 14.48 -6.27 -4.60
N PRO A 66 13.45 -6.94 -5.14
CA PRO A 66 13.00 -6.67 -6.52
C PRO A 66 12.56 -5.22 -6.79
N ALA A 67 12.21 -4.46 -5.74
CA ALA A 67 11.86 -3.04 -5.86
C ALA A 67 13.06 -2.10 -5.66
N VAL A 68 14.22 -2.62 -5.24
CA VAL A 68 15.42 -1.84 -4.94
C VAL A 68 16.19 -1.53 -6.21
N GLU A 69 16.38 -0.23 -6.48
CA GLU A 69 17.19 0.24 -7.60
C GLU A 69 18.66 0.45 -7.19
N GLN A 70 18.89 0.96 -5.97
CA GLN A 70 20.25 1.19 -5.46
C GLN A 70 20.36 0.90 -3.96
N VAL A 71 21.55 0.46 -3.55
CA VAL A 71 21.92 0.25 -2.14
C VAL A 71 22.95 1.29 -1.74
N ILE A 72 22.55 2.21 -0.87
CA ILE A 72 23.34 3.30 -0.33
C ILE A 72 23.99 2.89 0.98
N ARG A 73 25.32 2.98 1.05
CA ARG A 73 26.12 2.62 2.23
C ARG A 73 26.78 3.82 2.91
N ARG A 74 26.64 5.01 2.33
CA ARG A 74 27.15 6.26 2.86
C ARG A 74 26.19 7.36 2.47
N VAL A 75 25.81 8.18 3.43
CA VAL A 75 24.90 9.30 3.28
C VAL A 75 25.58 10.57 3.76
N ASP A 76 25.27 11.67 3.09
CA ASP A 76 25.70 13.01 3.45
C ASP A 76 24.44 13.81 3.78
N PHE A 77 24.29 14.17 5.04
CA PHE A 77 23.20 15.04 5.50
C PHE A 77 23.76 16.43 5.72
N SER A 78 23.19 17.43 5.04
CA SER A 78 23.55 18.83 5.21
C SER A 78 22.28 19.67 5.40
N TRP A 79 22.43 20.81 6.07
CA TRP A 79 21.39 21.82 6.14
C TRP A 79 21.74 22.94 5.16
N CYS A 80 20.88 23.19 4.15
CA CYS A 80 21.16 24.19 3.11
C CYS A 80 22.52 24.01 2.40
N LEU A 81 23.02 22.76 2.29
CA LEU A 81 24.35 22.42 1.77
C LEU A 81 25.53 22.92 2.63
N GLU A 82 25.26 23.28 3.89
CA GLU A 82 26.22 23.64 4.91
C GLU A 82 26.27 22.56 6.02
N ASP A 83 27.38 22.54 6.77
CA ASP A 83 27.63 21.66 7.93
C ASP A 83 27.34 20.16 7.67
N PRO A 84 28.06 19.51 6.73
CA PRO A 84 27.76 18.14 6.34
C PRO A 84 28.09 17.14 7.45
N VAL A 85 27.10 16.32 7.80
CA VAL A 85 27.25 15.13 8.63
C VAL A 85 27.30 13.92 7.72
N ILE A 86 28.49 13.34 7.60
CA ILE A 86 28.74 12.15 6.80
C ILE A 86 28.58 10.92 7.69
N ALA A 87 27.57 10.09 7.39
CA ALA A 87 27.38 8.82 8.05
C ALA A 87 27.69 7.67 7.08
N ASN A 88 28.61 6.80 7.49
CA ASN A 88 28.66 5.46 6.91
C ASN A 88 27.51 4.64 7.52
N LEU A 89 26.88 3.80 6.70
CA LEU A 89 25.84 2.86 7.10
C LEU A 89 26.43 1.44 7.07
N PRO A 90 27.27 1.06 8.05
CA PRO A 90 27.86 -0.27 8.12
C PRO A 90 26.82 -1.33 8.53
N GLY A 91 27.00 -2.58 8.09
CA GLY A 91 26.22 -3.73 8.54
C GLY A 91 25.02 -4.10 7.66
N ASP A 92 24.01 -4.72 8.29
CA ASP A 92 22.90 -5.45 7.64
C ASP A 92 21.68 -4.58 7.27
N ALA A 93 21.73 -3.28 7.54
CA ALA A 93 20.64 -2.34 7.29
C ALA A 93 21.10 -1.12 6.47
N PRO A 94 21.58 -1.31 5.22
CA PRO A 94 21.87 -0.18 4.34
C PRO A 94 20.61 0.63 4.02
N PHE A 95 20.78 1.79 3.41
CA PHE A 95 19.65 2.56 2.90
C PHE A 95 19.38 2.15 1.45
N TRP A 96 18.13 1.92 1.10
CA TRP A 96 17.71 1.57 -0.25
C TRP A 96 17.12 2.78 -0.96
N ILE A 97 17.41 2.90 -2.25
CA ILE A 97 16.60 3.67 -3.18
C ILE A 97 15.71 2.68 -3.91
N VAL A 98 14.39 2.83 -3.77
CA VAL A 98 13.39 1.98 -4.41
C VAL A 98 12.57 2.76 -5.43
N ARG A 99 12.16 2.07 -6.50
CA ARG A 99 11.11 2.59 -7.37
C ARG A 99 9.75 2.34 -6.73
N ARG A 100 8.96 3.39 -6.54
CA ARG A 100 7.70 3.31 -5.80
C ARG A 100 6.65 2.48 -6.52
N GLU A 101 6.62 2.55 -7.84
CA GLU A 101 5.80 1.69 -8.68
C GLU A 101 6.20 0.22 -8.53
N ALA A 102 7.50 -0.11 -8.54
CA ALA A 102 7.94 -1.49 -8.36
C ALA A 102 7.58 -2.04 -6.97
N LEU A 103 7.74 -1.21 -5.91
CA LEU A 103 7.35 -1.60 -4.55
C LEU A 103 5.84 -1.77 -4.41
N ASP A 104 5.05 -0.79 -4.85
CA ASP A 104 3.59 -0.83 -4.77
C ASP A 104 3.05 -2.04 -5.56
N GLN A 105 3.65 -2.36 -6.72
CA GLN A 105 3.29 -3.54 -7.52
C GLN A 105 3.63 -4.85 -6.79
N LEU A 106 4.86 -4.98 -6.31
CA LEU A 106 5.33 -6.15 -5.59
C LEU A 106 4.42 -6.47 -4.39
N LEU A 107 4.11 -5.46 -3.57
CA LEU A 107 3.25 -5.64 -2.40
C LEU A 107 1.84 -6.09 -2.80
N ALA A 108 1.27 -5.49 -3.84
CA ALA A 108 -0.07 -5.86 -4.28
C ALA A 108 -0.12 -7.26 -4.93
N GLU A 109 0.91 -7.67 -5.65
CA GLU A 109 1.05 -9.04 -6.17
C GLU A 109 1.17 -10.05 -5.02
N GLN A 110 1.98 -9.75 -4.00
CA GLN A 110 2.10 -10.61 -2.81
C GLN A 110 0.78 -10.72 -2.04
N ALA A 111 0.01 -9.63 -1.92
CA ALA A 111 -1.32 -9.65 -1.33
C ALA A 111 -2.28 -10.55 -2.12
N MET A 112 -2.27 -10.43 -3.46
CA MET A 112 -3.09 -11.28 -4.33
C MET A 112 -2.71 -12.76 -4.25
N ASN A 113 -1.41 -13.06 -4.19
CA ASN A 113 -0.92 -14.43 -3.98
C ASN A 113 -1.34 -15.00 -2.62
N ALA A 114 -1.52 -14.15 -1.61
CA ALA A 114 -2.05 -14.52 -0.30
C ALA A 114 -3.59 -14.62 -0.27
N GLY A 115 -4.29 -14.33 -1.38
CA GLY A 115 -5.74 -14.48 -1.50
C GLY A 115 -6.54 -13.16 -1.46
N ALA A 116 -5.88 -12.00 -1.40
CA ALA A 116 -6.58 -10.73 -1.52
C ALA A 116 -7.12 -10.50 -2.95
N GLU A 117 -8.23 -9.77 -3.06
CA GLU A 117 -8.73 -9.26 -4.34
C GLU A 117 -8.34 -7.79 -4.51
N ARG A 118 -7.96 -7.38 -5.72
CA ARG A 118 -7.66 -5.98 -6.06
C ARG A 118 -8.51 -5.53 -7.24
N LEU A 119 -9.18 -4.39 -7.11
CA LEU A 119 -9.91 -3.74 -8.19
C LEU A 119 -9.30 -2.36 -8.47
N MET A 120 -8.99 -2.09 -9.73
CA MET A 120 -8.37 -0.86 -10.22
C MET A 120 -9.41 0.05 -10.88
N GLY A 121 -9.08 1.34 -11.05
CA GLY A 121 -9.96 2.32 -11.70
C GLY A 121 -11.22 2.66 -10.89
N LEU A 122 -11.13 2.55 -9.56
CA LEU A 122 -12.24 2.66 -8.61
C LEU A 122 -11.97 3.73 -7.57
N GLU A 123 -12.54 4.91 -7.78
CA GLU A 123 -12.47 5.99 -6.81
C GLU A 123 -13.60 5.86 -5.79
N VAL A 124 -13.25 5.71 -4.51
CA VAL A 124 -14.20 5.69 -3.40
C VAL A 124 -14.60 7.12 -3.03
N ASN A 125 -15.91 7.39 -2.97
CA ASN A 125 -16.45 8.72 -2.65
C ASN A 125 -17.40 8.74 -1.45
N SER A 126 -17.75 7.58 -0.88
CA SER A 126 -18.56 7.50 0.34
C SER A 126 -18.15 6.28 1.16
N ILE A 127 -17.84 6.51 2.44
CA ILE A 127 -17.62 5.48 3.45
C ILE A 127 -18.55 5.81 4.61
N ARG A 128 -19.49 4.92 4.95
CA ARG A 128 -20.46 5.16 6.02
C ARG A 128 -20.59 3.92 6.88
N ARG A 129 -20.70 4.11 8.19
CA ARG A 129 -21.01 3.02 9.10
C ARG A 129 -22.51 2.75 9.12
N SER A 130 -22.90 1.49 8.96
CA SER A 130 -24.27 1.00 8.96
C SER A 130 -24.35 -0.18 9.93
N GLY A 131 -24.72 0.11 11.18
CA GLY A 131 -24.64 -0.85 12.28
C GLY A 131 -23.21 -1.34 12.53
N ASP A 132 -23.00 -2.65 12.37
CA ASP A 132 -21.73 -3.33 12.62
C ASP A 132 -20.83 -3.44 11.39
N VAL A 133 -21.26 -2.89 10.25
CA VAL A 133 -20.50 -2.91 8.99
C VAL A 133 -20.32 -1.50 8.42
N TRP A 134 -19.41 -1.41 7.45
CA TRP A 134 -19.15 -0.22 6.66
C TRP A 134 -19.67 -0.41 5.25
N ASP A 135 -20.48 0.53 4.78
CA ASP A 135 -20.88 0.68 3.39
C ASP A 135 -19.86 1.58 2.68
N VAL A 136 -19.27 1.05 1.61
CA VAL A 136 -18.28 1.76 0.77
C VAL A 136 -18.83 1.85 -0.65
N THR A 137 -18.89 3.07 -1.18
CA THR A 137 -19.40 3.37 -2.52
C THR A 137 -18.32 4.02 -3.37
N ALA A 138 -18.19 3.56 -4.61
CA ALA A 138 -17.36 4.19 -5.62
C ALA A 138 -18.13 5.21 -6.46
N THR A 139 -17.39 6.09 -7.15
CA THR A 139 -17.93 7.11 -8.05
C THR A 139 -18.76 6.55 -9.21
N ASP A 140 -18.49 5.31 -9.62
CA ASP A 140 -19.26 4.60 -10.65
C ASP A 140 -20.55 3.94 -10.12
N GLY A 141 -20.85 4.10 -8.84
CA GLY A 141 -22.06 3.60 -8.18
C GLY A 141 -21.96 2.16 -7.67
N ARG A 142 -20.84 1.45 -7.89
CA ARG A 142 -20.61 0.14 -7.25
C ARG A 142 -20.48 0.30 -5.73
N ARG A 143 -20.92 -0.72 -5.01
CA ARG A 143 -20.98 -0.74 -3.55
C ARG A 143 -20.41 -2.04 -2.98
N TRP A 144 -19.80 -1.91 -1.82
CA TRP A 144 -19.27 -3.02 -1.04
C TRP A 144 -19.57 -2.82 0.44
N GLN A 145 -19.61 -3.93 1.15
CA GLN A 145 -19.73 -3.95 2.61
C GLN A 145 -18.52 -4.64 3.22
N ALA A 146 -18.04 -4.11 4.35
CA ALA A 146 -16.93 -4.71 5.10
C ALA A 146 -17.09 -4.53 6.61
N LYS A 147 -16.55 -5.45 7.40
CA LYS A 147 -16.50 -5.32 8.87
C LYS A 147 -15.54 -4.22 9.31
N ALA A 148 -14.44 -4.04 8.57
CA ALA A 148 -13.47 -2.96 8.78
C ALA A 148 -13.06 -2.31 7.46
N VAL A 149 -12.68 -1.03 7.53
CA VAL A 149 -12.13 -0.27 6.40
C VAL A 149 -10.77 0.30 6.80
N VAL A 150 -9.76 0.09 5.96
CA VAL A 150 -8.45 0.73 6.07
C VAL A 150 -8.37 1.81 5.00
N ILE A 151 -8.21 3.06 5.43
CA ILE A 151 -8.03 4.20 4.52
C ILE A 151 -6.52 4.38 4.32
N ALA A 152 -6.06 4.10 3.10
CA ALA A 152 -4.65 4.14 2.71
C ALA A 152 -4.47 4.86 1.35
N ASP A 153 -5.28 5.90 1.11
CA ASP A 153 -5.45 6.55 -0.20
C ASP A 153 -4.53 7.76 -0.43
N GLY A 154 -3.55 7.96 0.46
CA GLY A 154 -2.45 8.91 0.31
C GLY A 154 -2.67 10.26 1.00
N SER A 155 -1.73 11.19 0.82
CA SER A 155 -1.73 12.49 1.50
C SER A 155 -2.89 13.42 1.11
N GLY A 156 -3.56 13.14 -0.01
CA GLY A 156 -4.75 13.85 -0.46
C GLY A 156 -6.06 13.26 0.09
N SER A 157 -5.98 12.40 1.13
CA SER A 157 -7.15 11.75 1.71
C SER A 157 -8.21 12.78 2.11
N PRO A 158 -9.47 12.64 1.63
CA PRO A 158 -10.56 13.52 2.01
C PRO A 158 -11.23 13.10 3.33
N TRP A 159 -10.76 12.01 3.93
CA TRP A 159 -11.36 11.40 5.11
C TRP A 159 -10.76 11.98 6.40
N PRO A 160 -11.58 12.24 7.43
CA PRO A 160 -11.13 12.81 8.70
C PRO A 160 -10.29 11.83 9.54
#